data_AF-A0A927ZUH4-F1
#
_entry.id   AF-A0A927ZUH4-F1
#
_cell.length_a   1.000
_cell.length_b   1.000
_cell.length_c   1.000
_cell.angle_alpha   90.00
_cell.angle_beta   90.00
_cell.angle_gamma   90.00
#
_symmetry.space_group_name_H-M   'P 1'
#
loop_
_entity.id
_entity.type
_entity.pdbx_description
1 polymer ?
#
loop_
_entity_poly.entity_id
_entity_poly.type
_entity_poly.pdbx_seq_one_letter_code
_entity_poly.pdbx_strand_id
1 'polypeptide(L)'
;MARHMTFHVGEFAQMTGVNKRTLHYYDSEGIFSPDSVESNGYRAYSSRQFYPFYMIRMFRDMGLDLSEIKEYMQGRTPEKFAQLLSEQEAWLNQEMAKLRRMKQIVANQRHILAKAREVKLDEVEEQEFADSRLVVSENLRQLCLREDWEAVERQFATHLRDVMEGEVLTGYTFGVMVSPEDFMRPGHEQMVSYYYVLTDKPWRQLSKNYRRLRKGGTYLVTYFAGDYMNTAASYARLRKYMKEHAWEHAGFAYEESLIEDMSTANAQEFITRIAVPVIERGR
;
A
#
# COMPACT_ATOMS: atom_id res chain seq x y z
N MET A 1 10.65 55.36 13.38
CA MET A 1 11.83 54.55 13.77
C MET A 1 11.36 53.15 14.09
N ALA A 2 11.78 52.13 13.34
CA ALA A 2 11.41 50.75 13.65
C ALA A 2 12.10 50.33 14.96
N ARG A 3 11.33 49.90 15.97
CA ARG A 3 11.88 49.37 17.23
C ARG A 3 12.65 48.09 16.92
N HIS A 4 13.98 48.15 16.96
CA HIS A 4 14.83 46.97 16.89
C HIS A 4 14.92 46.37 18.30
N MET A 5 13.99 45.48 18.62
CA MET A 5 13.99 44.78 19.91
C MET A 5 14.83 43.52 19.79
N THR A 6 15.71 43.30 20.75
CA THR A 6 16.53 42.09 20.88
C THR A 6 16.14 41.35 22.16
N PHE A 7 16.35 40.03 22.14
CA PHE A 7 16.00 39.12 23.21
C PHE A 7 17.18 38.20 23.46
N HIS A 8 17.53 37.96 24.72
CA HIS A 8 18.57 37.00 25.02
C HIS A 8 18.10 35.58 24.66
N VAL A 9 19.05 34.68 24.40
CA VAL A 9 18.77 33.27 23.99
C VAL A 9 17.71 32.56 24.83
N GLY A 10 17.63 32.84 26.13
CA GLY A 10 16.61 32.25 27.01
C GLY A 10 15.20 32.74 26.73
N GLU A 11 15.05 34.05 26.55
CA GLU A 11 13.77 34.68 26.24
C GLU A 11 13.30 34.26 24.85
N PHE A 12 14.20 34.28 23.85
CA PHE A 12 13.89 33.84 22.50
C PHE A 12 13.48 32.36 22.47
N ALA A 13 14.22 31.49 23.18
CA ALA A 13 13.88 30.07 23.33
C ALA A 13 12.49 29.87 23.92
N GLN A 14 12.16 30.58 25.00
CA GLN A 14 10.85 30.53 25.63
C GLN A 14 9.74 30.97 24.68
N MET A 15 9.92 32.10 23.99
CA MET A 15 8.92 32.65 23.05
C MET A 15 8.74 31.82 21.78
N THR A 16 9.75 31.04 21.41
CA THR A 16 9.70 30.14 20.25
C THR A 16 9.39 28.69 20.61
N GLY A 17 9.21 28.38 21.90
CA GLY A 17 8.87 27.05 22.38
C GLY A 17 9.98 26.00 22.17
N VAL A 18 11.24 26.42 22.12
CA VAL A 18 12.40 25.51 22.07
C VAL A 18 13.28 25.67 23.30
N ASN A 19 14.23 24.78 23.49
CA ASN A 19 15.24 24.95 24.54
C ASN A 19 16.45 25.73 24.01
N LYS A 20 17.24 26.32 24.92
CA LYS A 20 18.47 27.04 24.59
C LYS A 20 19.45 26.18 23.79
N ARG A 21 19.52 24.87 24.08
CA ARG A 21 20.43 23.92 23.41
C ARG A 21 20.14 23.81 21.91
N THR A 22 18.87 23.85 21.50
CA THR A 22 18.48 23.86 20.08
C THR A 22 19.00 25.11 19.37
N LEU A 23 18.88 26.29 19.99
CA LEU A 23 19.39 27.54 19.41
C LEU A 23 20.92 27.55 19.34
N HIS A 24 21.60 27.05 20.38
CA HIS A 24 23.06 26.90 20.36
C HIS A 24 23.53 25.94 19.28
N TYR A 25 22.81 24.82 19.09
CA TYR A 25 23.12 23.86 18.03
C TYR A 25 22.90 24.46 16.64
N TYR A 26 21.79 25.17 16.41
CA TYR A 26 21.56 25.82 15.12
C TYR A 26 22.60 26.88 14.80
N ASP A 27 23.07 27.61 15.82
CA ASP A 27 24.16 28.56 15.68
C ASP A 27 25.49 27.86 15.37
N SER A 28 25.85 26.80 16.10
CA SER A 28 27.11 26.06 15.87
C SER A 28 27.17 25.42 14.50
N GLU A 29 26.03 24.93 14.00
CA GLU A 29 25.93 24.38 12.66
C GLU A 29 25.79 25.46 11.57
N GLY A 30 25.62 26.74 11.93
CA GLY A 30 25.45 27.85 11.00
C GLY A 30 24.11 27.85 10.26
N ILE A 31 23.09 27.19 10.81
CA ILE A 31 21.72 27.13 10.29
C ILE A 31 20.96 28.41 10.66
N PHE A 32 21.10 28.85 11.91
CA PHE A 32 20.42 30.03 12.45
C PHE A 32 21.22 30.63 13.60
N SER A 33 21.90 31.74 13.30
CA SER A 33 22.76 32.46 14.23
C SER A 33 22.05 33.65 14.87
N PRO A 34 22.48 34.07 16.08
CA PRO A 34 21.96 35.28 16.71
C PRO A 34 22.28 36.51 15.85
N ASP A 35 21.45 37.54 15.95
CA ASP A 35 21.67 38.84 15.30
C ASP A 35 22.95 39.51 15.81
N SER A 36 23.29 39.27 17.09
CA SER A 36 24.53 39.73 17.70
C SER A 36 24.99 38.81 18.83
N VAL A 37 26.31 38.83 19.06
CA VAL A 37 26.95 38.25 20.25
C VAL A 37 27.55 39.40 21.04
N GLU A 38 27.10 39.58 22.27
CA GLU A 38 27.55 40.63 23.18
C GLU A 38 28.99 40.36 23.67
N SER A 39 29.65 41.38 24.22
CA SER A 39 31.04 41.30 24.68
C SER A 39 31.29 40.27 25.79
N ASN A 40 30.26 39.91 26.53
CA ASN A 40 30.25 38.86 27.57
C ASN A 40 29.96 37.45 27.01
N GLY A 41 29.84 37.31 25.68
CA GLY A 41 29.52 36.05 25.00
C GLY A 41 28.04 35.68 24.96
N TYR A 42 27.14 36.54 25.46
CA TYR A 42 25.71 36.30 25.41
C TYR A 42 25.16 36.50 23.98
N ARG A 43 24.30 35.58 23.56
CA ARG A 43 23.64 35.60 22.25
C ARG A 43 22.33 36.38 22.34
N ALA A 44 22.15 37.34 21.45
CA ALA A 44 20.94 38.14 21.34
C ALA A 44 20.30 37.97 19.96
N TYR A 45 19.01 37.64 19.96
CA TYR A 45 18.20 37.43 18.76
C TYR A 45 17.24 38.58 18.59
N SER A 46 17.07 39.07 17.37
CA SER A 46 16.16 40.19 17.11
C SER A 46 14.72 39.75 16.87
N SER A 47 13.78 40.67 17.09
CA SER A 47 12.36 40.44 16.77
C SER A 47 12.11 40.05 15.31
N ARG A 48 13.02 40.43 14.39
CA ARG A 48 12.94 40.06 12.97
C ARG A 48 13.29 38.59 12.71
N GLN A 49 13.95 37.92 13.65
CA GLN A 49 14.37 36.53 13.50
C GLN A 49 13.30 35.52 13.94
N PHE A 50 12.21 35.95 14.58
CA PHE A 50 11.11 35.06 14.95
C PHE A 50 10.50 34.35 13.73
N TYR A 51 10.12 35.12 12.71
CA TYR A 51 9.50 34.55 11.52
C TYR A 51 10.43 33.57 10.77
N PRO A 52 11.69 33.93 10.44
CA PRO A 52 12.65 32.98 9.88
C PRO A 52 12.83 31.71 10.73
N PHE A 53 12.86 31.83 12.07
CA PHE A 53 12.98 30.67 12.94
C PHE A 53 11.79 29.72 12.84
N TYR A 54 10.55 30.25 12.83
CA TYR A 54 9.36 29.43 12.62
C TYR A 54 9.33 28.81 11.22
N MET A 55 9.78 29.54 10.19
CA MET A 55 9.91 28.99 8.83
C MET A 55 10.90 27.83 8.77
N ILE A 56 12.07 27.93 9.41
CA ILE A 56 13.04 26.83 9.52
C ILE A 56 12.41 25.57 10.14
N ARG A 57 11.65 25.75 11.22
CA ARG A 57 10.94 24.64 11.87
C ARG A 57 9.89 24.02 10.94
N MET A 58 9.11 24.86 10.27
CA MET A 58 8.09 24.41 9.32
C MET A 58 8.71 23.64 8.15
N PHE A 59 9.87 24.07 7.63
CA PHE A 59 10.58 23.32 6.59
C PHE A 59 11.10 21.98 7.08
N ARG A 60 11.63 21.91 8.31
CA ARG A 60 11.96 20.61 8.91
C ARG A 60 10.73 19.70 9.00
N ASP A 61 9.58 20.24 9.41
CA ASP A 61 8.34 19.46 9.50
C ASP A 61 7.84 18.99 8.11
N MET A 62 8.22 19.70 7.04
CA MET A 62 8.03 19.29 5.64
C MET A 62 9.12 18.34 5.12
N GLY A 63 9.96 17.79 5.99
CA GLY A 63 10.91 16.74 5.62
C GLY A 63 12.27 17.20 5.12
N LEU A 64 12.56 18.51 5.13
CA LEU A 64 13.93 18.98 4.83
C LEU A 64 14.88 18.57 5.93
N ASP A 65 16.06 18.15 5.50
CA ASP A 65 17.17 18.00 6.42
C ASP A 65 17.77 19.36 6.81
N LEU A 66 18.58 19.35 7.86
CA LEU A 66 19.20 20.58 8.36
C LEU A 66 20.27 21.14 7.41
N SER A 67 20.87 20.31 6.54
CA SER A 67 21.85 20.74 5.55
C SER A 67 21.20 21.55 4.43
N GLU A 68 20.05 21.10 3.91
CA GLU A 68 19.28 21.81 2.89
C GLU A 68 18.79 23.17 3.41
N ILE A 69 18.30 23.18 4.66
CA ILE A 69 17.89 24.42 5.32
C ILE A 69 19.08 25.37 5.48
N LYS A 70 20.25 24.85 5.90
CA LYS A 70 21.47 25.65 6.04
C LYS A 70 21.89 26.28 4.71
N GLU A 71 21.94 25.49 3.64
CA GLU A 71 22.31 25.95 2.30
C GLU A 71 21.38 27.07 1.83
N TYR A 72 20.07 26.87 1.99
CA TYR A 72 19.09 27.91 1.68
C TYR A 72 19.32 29.18 2.53
N MET A 73 19.50 29.04 3.85
CA MET A 73 19.65 30.16 4.78
C MET A 73 20.89 31.02 4.49
N GLN A 74 21.97 30.41 3.98
CA GLN A 74 23.21 31.08 3.59
C GLN A 74 23.11 31.79 2.22
N GLY A 75 22.20 31.33 1.35
CA GLY A 75 22.08 31.82 -0.02
C GLY A 75 20.77 32.51 -0.35
N ARG A 76 20.03 33.04 0.63
CA ARG A 76 18.64 33.54 0.46
C ARG A 76 18.51 34.62 -0.61
N THR A 77 17.65 34.37 -1.59
CA THR A 77 17.11 35.37 -2.53
C THR A 77 15.62 35.10 -2.74
N PRO A 78 14.83 36.07 -3.25
CA PRO A 78 13.43 35.84 -3.61
C PRO A 78 13.25 34.65 -4.56
N GLU A 79 14.14 34.48 -5.53
CA GLU A 79 14.09 33.42 -6.54
C GLU A 79 14.31 32.05 -5.91
N LYS A 80 15.33 31.91 -5.05
CA LYS A 80 15.61 30.67 -4.32
C LYS A 80 14.50 30.32 -3.33
N PHE A 81 13.86 31.31 -2.73
CA PHE A 81 12.71 31.07 -1.85
C PHE A 81 11.50 30.56 -2.64
N ALA A 82 11.22 31.15 -3.80
CA ALA A 82 10.16 30.68 -4.67
C ALA A 82 10.42 29.23 -5.15
N GLN A 83 11.66 28.90 -5.50
CA GLN A 83 12.05 27.54 -5.83
C GLN A 83 11.84 26.56 -4.66
N LEU A 84 12.35 26.91 -3.47
CA LEU A 84 12.18 26.10 -2.27
C LEU A 84 10.69 25.82 -1.99
N LEU A 85 9.84 26.84 -2.06
CA LEU A 85 8.40 26.68 -1.83
C LEU A 85 7.74 25.77 -2.88
N SER A 86 8.14 25.85 -4.14
CA SER A 86 7.66 24.97 -5.21
C SER A 86 8.04 23.50 -4.96
N GLU A 87 9.29 23.26 -4.53
CA GLU A 87 9.76 21.93 -4.14
C GLU A 87 8.99 21.39 -2.93
N GLN A 88 8.70 22.24 -1.95
CA GLN A 88 7.89 21.86 -0.78
C GLN A 88 6.44 21.56 -1.13
N GLU A 89 5.84 22.33 -2.03
CA GLU A 89 4.49 22.04 -2.53
C GLU A 89 4.46 20.68 -3.26
N ALA A 90 5.47 20.39 -4.08
CA ALA A 90 5.60 19.09 -4.74
C ALA A 90 5.75 17.94 -3.72
N TRP A 91 6.59 18.10 -2.70
CA TRP A 91 6.76 17.13 -1.63
C TRP A 91 5.46 16.89 -0.84
N LEU A 92 4.77 17.95 -0.44
CA LEU A 92 3.48 17.86 0.26
C LEU A 92 2.43 17.11 -0.57
N ASN A 93 2.38 17.36 -1.88
CA ASN A 93 1.49 16.63 -2.78
C ASN A 93 1.81 15.12 -2.83
N GLN A 94 3.08 14.74 -2.79
CA GLN A 94 3.50 13.33 -2.72
C GLN A 94 3.10 12.70 -1.38
N GLU A 95 3.35 13.37 -0.25
CA GLU A 95 3.00 12.84 1.07
C GLU A 95 1.47 12.73 1.23
N MET A 96 0.70 13.69 0.70
CA MET A 96 -0.76 13.60 0.62
C MET A 96 -1.23 12.41 -0.22
N ALA A 97 -0.58 12.12 -1.36
CA ALA A 97 -0.90 10.97 -2.19
C ALA A 97 -0.62 9.64 -1.45
N LYS A 98 0.51 9.56 -0.75
CA LYS A 98 0.90 8.41 0.09
C LYS A 98 -0.10 8.18 1.24
N LEU A 99 -0.47 9.23 1.97
CA LEU A 99 -1.45 9.14 3.05
C LEU A 99 -2.83 8.72 2.54
N ARG A 100 -3.27 9.24 1.39
CA ARG A 100 -4.51 8.81 0.74
C ARG A 100 -4.46 7.32 0.37
N ARG A 101 -3.34 6.83 -0.17
CA ARG A 101 -3.15 5.41 -0.47
C ARG A 101 -3.24 4.55 0.79
N MET A 102 -2.53 4.92 1.86
CA MET A 102 -2.57 4.20 3.14
C MET A 102 -4.00 4.16 3.72
N LYS A 103 -4.73 5.27 3.67
CA LYS A 103 -6.13 5.33 4.09
C LYS A 103 -7.01 4.40 3.25
N GLN A 104 -6.80 4.33 1.94
CA GLN A 104 -7.55 3.42 1.06
C GLN A 104 -7.27 1.95 1.39
N ILE A 105 -6.01 1.60 1.66
CA ILE A 105 -5.64 0.24 2.09
C ILE A 105 -6.41 -0.15 3.35
N VAL A 106 -6.40 0.71 4.37
CA VAL A 106 -7.14 0.48 5.63
C VAL A 106 -8.64 0.34 5.37
N ALA A 107 -9.22 1.18 4.51
CA ALA A 107 -10.64 1.12 4.18
C ALA A 107 -11.01 -0.21 3.49
N ASN A 108 -10.21 -0.68 2.54
CA ASN A 108 -10.44 -1.93 1.82
C ASN A 108 -10.32 -3.15 2.74
N GLN A 109 -9.31 -3.18 3.60
CA GLN A 109 -9.15 -4.24 4.62
C GLN A 109 -10.35 -4.29 5.58
N ARG A 110 -10.81 -3.14 6.07
CA ARG A 110 -12.02 -3.07 6.91
C ARG A 110 -13.26 -3.59 6.18
N HIS A 111 -13.42 -3.28 4.90
CA HIS A 111 -14.53 -3.76 4.09
C HIS A 111 -14.49 -5.29 3.91
N ILE A 112 -13.31 -5.85 3.63
CA ILE A 112 -13.10 -7.30 3.51
C ILE A 112 -13.47 -8.02 4.82
N LEU A 113 -12.96 -7.53 5.95
CA LEU A 113 -13.27 -8.12 7.27
C LEU A 113 -14.75 -8.01 7.64
N ALA A 114 -15.43 -6.93 7.25
CA ALA A 114 -16.87 -6.81 7.44
C ALA A 114 -17.62 -7.84 6.60
N LYS A 115 -17.28 -7.97 5.31
CA LYS A 115 -17.88 -8.95 4.40
C LYS A 115 -17.68 -10.38 4.90
N ALA A 116 -16.49 -10.71 5.41
CA ALA A 116 -16.16 -12.03 5.92
C ALA A 116 -17.10 -12.51 7.05
N ARG A 117 -17.73 -11.59 7.79
CA ARG A 117 -18.69 -11.93 8.87
C ARG A 117 -20.08 -12.28 8.36
N GLU A 118 -20.39 -11.92 7.12
CA GLU A 118 -21.73 -12.04 6.52
C GLU A 118 -21.81 -13.22 5.55
N VAL A 119 -20.68 -13.85 5.19
CA VAL A 119 -20.65 -14.93 4.21
C VAL A 119 -21.26 -16.21 4.75
N LYS A 120 -21.93 -16.94 3.87
CA LYS A 120 -22.34 -18.33 4.14
C LYS A 120 -21.24 -19.26 3.71
N LEU A 121 -20.80 -20.09 4.64
CA LEU A 121 -19.79 -21.11 4.38
C LEU A 121 -20.45 -22.31 3.70
N ASP A 122 -19.68 -22.96 2.83
CA ASP A 122 -20.01 -24.25 2.24
C ASP A 122 -21.29 -24.29 1.38
N GLU A 123 -21.72 -23.13 0.89
CA GLU A 123 -22.79 -22.95 -0.09
C GLU A 123 -22.23 -22.35 -1.40
N VAL A 124 -22.87 -22.66 -2.52
CA VAL A 124 -22.56 -22.03 -3.82
C VAL A 124 -23.61 -20.96 -4.09
N GLU A 125 -23.13 -19.76 -4.39
CA GLU A 125 -23.96 -18.60 -4.75
C GLU A 125 -23.53 -18.07 -6.11
N GLU A 126 -24.50 -17.62 -6.90
CA GLU A 126 -24.26 -16.85 -8.12
C GLU A 126 -24.03 -15.37 -7.74
N GLN A 127 -22.92 -14.80 -8.17
CA GLN A 127 -22.59 -13.39 -7.92
C GLN A 127 -22.15 -12.71 -9.21
N GLU A 128 -22.62 -11.47 -9.41
CA GLU A 128 -22.19 -10.62 -10.53
C GLU A 128 -20.97 -9.80 -10.15
N PHE A 129 -19.90 -9.93 -10.95
CA PHE A 129 -18.64 -9.21 -10.74
C PHE A 129 -18.46 -8.15 -11.83
N ALA A 130 -17.85 -7.02 -11.49
CA ALA A 130 -17.40 -6.03 -12.46
C ALA A 130 -16.01 -6.38 -13.01
N ASP A 131 -15.69 -5.86 -14.20
CA ASP A 131 -14.33 -5.90 -14.75
C ASP A 131 -13.32 -5.39 -13.71
N SER A 132 -12.30 -6.21 -13.43
CA SER A 132 -11.30 -5.93 -12.40
C SER A 132 -9.90 -6.07 -12.97
N ARG A 133 -9.01 -5.14 -12.62
CA ARG A 133 -7.61 -5.17 -13.04
C ARG A 133 -6.79 -5.94 -12.03
N LEU A 134 -6.07 -6.94 -12.52
CA LEU A 134 -5.14 -7.74 -11.73
C LEU A 134 -3.70 -7.43 -12.12
N VAL A 135 -2.83 -7.52 -11.14
CA VAL A 135 -1.38 -7.68 -11.35
C VAL A 135 -1.01 -9.08 -10.91
N VAL A 136 -0.39 -9.85 -11.80
CA VAL A 136 -0.12 -11.27 -11.62
C VAL A 136 1.37 -11.56 -11.59
N SER A 137 1.76 -12.67 -10.95
CA SER A 137 3.12 -13.22 -11.02
C SER A 137 3.46 -13.76 -12.41
N GLU A 138 4.67 -14.30 -12.56
CA GLU A 138 4.94 -15.25 -13.64
C GLU A 138 4.04 -16.49 -13.55
N ASN A 139 3.92 -17.23 -14.65
CA ASN A 139 3.14 -18.46 -14.65
C ASN A 139 3.88 -19.56 -13.87
N LEU A 140 3.25 -20.06 -12.82
CA LEU A 140 3.82 -21.01 -11.87
C LEU A 140 3.52 -22.47 -12.21
N ARG A 141 2.62 -22.72 -13.16
CA ARG A 141 2.05 -24.06 -13.39
C ARG A 141 3.11 -25.10 -13.67
N GLN A 142 4.15 -24.74 -14.45
CA GLN A 142 5.26 -25.65 -14.76
C GLN A 142 6.13 -25.98 -13.54
N LEU A 143 6.25 -25.05 -12.58
CA LEU A 143 6.96 -25.29 -11.32
C LEU A 143 6.13 -26.23 -10.42
N CYS A 144 4.82 -25.99 -10.30
CA CYS A 144 3.91 -26.87 -9.56
C CYS A 144 3.89 -28.30 -10.13
N LEU A 145 3.85 -28.46 -11.46
CA LEU A 145 3.90 -29.77 -12.12
C LEU A 145 5.20 -30.54 -11.87
N ARG A 146 6.30 -29.85 -11.57
CA ARG A 146 7.60 -30.43 -11.23
C ARG A 146 7.81 -30.57 -9.72
N GLU A 147 6.81 -30.19 -8.93
CA GLU A 147 6.88 -30.14 -7.46
C GLU A 147 8.04 -29.26 -6.94
N ASP A 148 8.42 -28.24 -7.71
CA ASP A 148 9.47 -27.28 -7.33
C ASP A 148 8.89 -26.17 -6.43
N TRP A 149 8.48 -26.57 -5.23
CA TRP A 149 7.81 -25.69 -4.26
C TRP A 149 8.71 -24.56 -3.78
N GLU A 150 10.03 -24.78 -3.71
CA GLU A 150 10.99 -23.75 -3.36
C GLU A 150 11.00 -22.62 -4.41
N ALA A 151 10.98 -22.95 -5.70
CA ALA A 151 10.88 -21.95 -6.75
C ALA A 151 9.53 -21.21 -6.73
N VAL A 152 8.43 -21.93 -6.43
CA VAL A 152 7.10 -21.32 -6.26
C VAL A 152 7.12 -20.27 -5.13
N GLU A 153 7.66 -20.61 -3.96
CA GLU A 153 7.77 -19.69 -2.82
C GLU A 153 8.69 -18.49 -3.09
N ARG A 154 9.81 -18.72 -3.79
CA ARG A 154 10.70 -17.61 -4.22
C ARG A 154 9.97 -16.66 -5.17
N GLN A 155 9.13 -17.19 -6.06
CA GLN A 155 8.35 -16.38 -6.99
C GLN A 155 7.21 -15.63 -6.27
N PHE A 156 6.60 -16.24 -5.24
CA PHE A 156 5.66 -15.56 -4.35
C PHE A 156 6.32 -14.37 -3.66
N ALA A 157 7.46 -14.59 -2.98
CA ALA A 157 8.19 -13.55 -2.27
C ALA A 157 8.62 -12.39 -3.20
N THR A 158 9.07 -12.73 -4.41
CA THR A 158 9.42 -11.75 -5.45
C THR A 158 8.20 -10.93 -5.88
N HIS A 159 7.09 -11.59 -6.17
CA HIS A 159 5.86 -10.91 -6.56
C HIS A 159 5.33 -10.00 -5.44
N LEU A 160 5.37 -10.48 -4.18
CA LEU A 160 4.97 -9.72 -3.01
C LEU A 160 5.81 -8.43 -2.86
N ARG A 161 7.14 -8.55 -2.92
CA ARG A 161 8.04 -7.38 -2.87
C ARG A 161 7.71 -6.37 -3.96
N ASP A 162 7.60 -6.82 -5.21
CA ASP A 162 7.39 -5.93 -6.34
C ASP A 162 6.03 -5.20 -6.25
N VAL A 163 4.99 -5.87 -5.75
CA VAL A 163 3.68 -5.28 -5.50
C VAL A 163 3.70 -4.28 -4.33
N MET A 164 4.43 -4.59 -3.25
CA MET A 164 4.58 -3.69 -2.09
C MET A 164 5.39 -2.44 -2.45
N GLU A 165 6.58 -2.62 -3.01
CA GLU A 165 7.53 -1.54 -3.31
C GLU A 165 7.10 -0.72 -4.52
N GLY A 166 6.45 -1.34 -5.51
CA GLY A 166 5.81 -0.63 -6.63
C GLY A 166 4.51 0.07 -6.25
N GLU A 167 4.10 0.01 -4.98
CA GLU A 167 2.88 0.60 -4.43
C GLU A 167 1.61 0.15 -5.18
N VAL A 168 1.61 -1.04 -5.77
CA VAL A 168 0.51 -1.57 -6.59
C VAL A 168 -0.65 -2.04 -5.73
N LEU A 169 -0.35 -2.51 -4.52
CA LEU A 169 -1.32 -3.01 -3.56
C LEU A 169 -2.31 -1.90 -3.16
N THR A 170 -3.60 -2.22 -3.26
CA THR A 170 -4.69 -1.32 -2.86
C THR A 170 -5.39 -1.77 -1.58
N GLY A 171 -4.84 -2.75 -0.87
CA GLY A 171 -5.38 -3.30 0.37
C GLY A 171 -6.38 -4.42 0.16
N TYR A 172 -6.52 -4.94 -1.05
CA TYR A 172 -7.15 -6.25 -1.27
C TYR A 172 -6.18 -7.38 -0.95
N THR A 173 -6.73 -8.57 -0.73
CA THR A 173 -5.96 -9.75 -0.35
C THR A 173 -5.24 -10.33 -1.56
N PHE A 174 -4.13 -11.03 -1.31
CA PHE A 174 -3.47 -11.81 -2.35
C PHE A 174 -4.35 -12.99 -2.71
N GLY A 175 -4.43 -13.27 -4.00
CA GLY A 175 -5.16 -14.41 -4.49
C GLY A 175 -4.31 -15.31 -5.36
N VAL A 176 -4.83 -16.50 -5.61
CA VAL A 176 -4.28 -17.43 -6.59
C VAL A 176 -5.27 -17.68 -7.71
N MET A 177 -4.74 -17.89 -8.91
CA MET A 177 -5.51 -18.32 -10.07
C MET A 177 -5.22 -19.79 -10.33
N VAL A 178 -6.28 -20.61 -10.45
CA VAL A 178 -6.17 -22.04 -10.78
C VAL A 178 -6.79 -22.27 -12.16
N SER A 179 -6.09 -23.00 -13.02
CA SER A 179 -6.54 -23.19 -14.40
C SER A 179 -7.75 -24.13 -14.47
N PRO A 180 -8.62 -24.00 -15.50
CA PRO A 180 -9.72 -24.93 -15.71
C PRO A 180 -9.32 -26.39 -15.79
N GLU A 181 -8.19 -26.69 -16.42
CA GLU A 181 -7.66 -28.07 -16.51
C GLU A 181 -7.39 -28.66 -15.13
N ASP A 182 -6.94 -27.82 -14.19
CA ASP A 182 -6.54 -28.24 -12.86
C ASP A 182 -7.74 -28.26 -11.90
N PHE A 183 -8.55 -27.20 -11.82
CA PHE A 183 -9.68 -27.20 -10.87
C PHE A 183 -10.85 -28.10 -11.30
N MET A 184 -10.96 -28.45 -12.59
CA MET A 184 -11.96 -29.42 -13.03
C MET A 184 -11.56 -30.86 -12.74
N ARG A 185 -10.27 -31.11 -12.43
CA ARG A 185 -9.74 -32.44 -12.13
C ARG A 185 -9.56 -32.62 -10.62
N PRO A 186 -10.32 -33.53 -9.97
CA PRO A 186 -10.13 -33.81 -8.56
C PRO A 186 -8.68 -34.18 -8.22
N GLY A 187 -8.12 -33.55 -7.19
CA GLY A 187 -6.76 -33.74 -6.71
C GLY A 187 -5.71 -32.81 -7.35
N HIS A 188 -6.10 -31.96 -8.29
CA HIS A 188 -5.20 -31.01 -8.97
C HIS A 188 -5.45 -29.55 -8.58
N GLU A 189 -6.35 -29.29 -7.61
CA GLU A 189 -6.78 -27.94 -7.24
C GLU A 189 -5.66 -27.05 -6.68
N GLN A 190 -4.56 -27.65 -6.20
CA GLN A 190 -3.38 -26.94 -5.69
C GLN A 190 -2.38 -26.51 -6.79
N MET A 191 -2.69 -26.78 -8.07
CA MET A 191 -1.84 -26.37 -9.20
C MET A 191 -2.04 -24.89 -9.52
N VAL A 192 -1.42 -24.04 -8.70
CA VAL A 192 -1.48 -22.59 -8.87
C VAL A 192 -0.85 -22.18 -10.20
N SER A 193 -1.60 -21.42 -11.00
CA SER A 193 -1.10 -20.84 -12.25
C SER A 193 -0.46 -19.47 -12.04
N TYR A 194 -1.02 -18.64 -11.16
CA TYR A 194 -0.55 -17.28 -10.88
C TYR A 194 -0.90 -16.88 -9.44
N TYR A 195 -0.01 -16.16 -8.77
CA TYR A 195 -0.42 -15.23 -7.71
C TYR A 195 -0.95 -13.94 -8.32
N TYR A 196 -1.84 -13.25 -7.63
CA TYR A 196 -2.32 -11.95 -8.08
C TYR A 196 -2.75 -11.03 -6.94
N VAL A 197 -2.84 -9.74 -7.28
CA VAL A 197 -3.54 -8.71 -6.49
C VAL A 197 -4.50 -7.91 -7.36
N LEU A 198 -5.56 -7.42 -6.74
CA LEU A 198 -6.44 -6.40 -7.32
C LEU A 198 -5.79 -5.03 -7.25
N THR A 199 -5.90 -4.26 -8.33
CA THR A 199 -5.42 -2.86 -8.36
C THR A 199 -6.42 -1.96 -9.07
N ASP A 200 -6.65 -0.77 -8.52
CA ASP A 200 -7.36 0.32 -9.19
C ASP A 200 -6.39 1.21 -10.00
N LYS A 201 -5.08 1.04 -9.79
CA LYS A 201 -4.05 1.85 -10.43
C LYS A 201 -4.05 1.65 -11.95
N PRO A 202 -3.77 2.71 -12.73
CA PRO A 202 -3.62 2.60 -14.17
C PRO A 202 -2.43 1.69 -14.51
N TRP A 203 -2.69 0.66 -15.32
CA TRP A 203 -1.66 -0.29 -15.74
C TRP A 203 -0.48 0.31 -16.49
N ARG A 204 -0.56 1.55 -17.01
CA ARG A 204 0.43 2.13 -17.93
C ARG A 204 1.88 2.01 -17.44
N GLN A 205 2.10 1.96 -16.13
CA GLN A 205 3.41 1.88 -15.49
C GLN A 205 3.95 0.44 -15.29
N LEU A 206 3.16 -0.62 -15.52
CA LEU A 206 3.57 -2.02 -15.26
C LEU A 206 3.98 -2.77 -16.54
N SER A 207 4.83 -3.79 -16.51
CA SER A 207 5.05 -4.58 -17.74
C SER A 207 3.75 -5.28 -18.20
N LYS A 208 3.54 -5.40 -19.52
CA LYS A 208 2.32 -6.03 -20.08
C LYS A 208 2.16 -7.49 -19.63
N ASN A 209 3.26 -8.18 -19.38
CA ASN A 209 3.26 -9.61 -19.01
C ASN A 209 2.61 -9.88 -17.65
N TYR A 210 2.59 -8.89 -16.76
CA TYR A 210 2.03 -9.01 -15.41
C TYR A 210 0.61 -8.43 -15.29
N ARG A 211 0.01 -7.96 -16.39
CA ARG A 211 -1.33 -7.36 -16.37
C ARG A 211 -2.36 -8.37 -16.81
N ARG A 212 -3.40 -8.61 -16.01
CA ARG A 212 -4.54 -9.47 -16.39
C ARG A 212 -5.86 -8.78 -16.10
N LEU A 213 -6.78 -8.80 -17.06
CA LEU A 213 -8.15 -8.35 -16.85
C LEU A 213 -8.98 -9.55 -16.39
N ARG A 214 -9.53 -9.49 -15.17
CA ARG A 214 -10.62 -10.37 -14.77
C ARG A 214 -11.91 -9.77 -15.31
N LYS A 215 -12.51 -10.45 -16.29
CA LYS A 215 -13.77 -10.01 -16.91
C LYS A 215 -14.91 -10.10 -15.90
N GLY A 216 -15.76 -9.10 -15.90
CA GLY A 216 -17.03 -9.12 -15.18
C GLY A 216 -18.01 -10.10 -15.83
N GLY A 217 -19.13 -10.31 -15.13
CA GLY A 217 -20.16 -11.28 -15.46
C GLY A 217 -20.49 -12.18 -14.27
N THR A 218 -21.16 -13.28 -14.55
CA THR A 218 -21.62 -14.23 -13.54
C THR A 218 -20.50 -15.13 -13.06
N TYR A 219 -20.37 -15.25 -11.74
CA TYR A 219 -19.43 -16.15 -11.06
C TYR A 219 -20.20 -17.07 -10.13
N LEU A 220 -19.80 -18.33 -10.06
CA LEU A 220 -20.15 -19.22 -8.96
C LEU A 220 -19.14 -19.02 -7.84
N VAL A 221 -19.63 -18.69 -6.65
CA VAL A 221 -18.83 -18.34 -5.48
C VAL A 221 -19.15 -19.29 -4.34
N THR A 222 -18.12 -19.84 -3.71
CA THR A 222 -18.23 -20.57 -2.43
C THR A 222 -17.21 -20.01 -1.45
N TYR A 223 -17.57 -20.03 -0.17
CA TYR A 223 -16.66 -19.72 0.92
C TYR A 223 -16.42 -20.98 1.75
N PHE A 224 -15.24 -21.13 2.32
CA PHE A 224 -14.97 -22.18 3.30
C PHE A 224 -14.10 -21.64 4.42
N ALA A 225 -14.23 -22.25 5.61
CA ALA A 225 -13.37 -21.96 6.73
C ALA A 225 -12.26 -23.02 6.85
N GLY A 226 -11.08 -22.58 7.24
CA GLY A 226 -9.90 -23.43 7.42
C GLY A 226 -8.73 -23.07 6.52
N ASP A 227 -7.65 -23.83 6.67
CA ASP A 227 -6.41 -23.63 5.93
C ASP A 227 -6.67 -23.48 4.42
N TYR A 228 -6.15 -22.41 3.82
CA TYR A 228 -6.37 -22.07 2.42
C TYR A 228 -5.80 -23.13 1.45
N MET A 229 -4.98 -24.07 1.92
CA MET A 229 -4.53 -25.24 1.15
C MET A 229 -5.61 -26.34 1.02
N ASN A 230 -6.71 -26.28 1.79
CA ASN A 230 -7.76 -27.31 1.81
C ASN A 230 -8.95 -26.99 0.88
N THR A 231 -8.67 -26.77 -0.41
CA THR A 231 -9.67 -26.30 -1.39
C THR A 231 -10.51 -27.40 -2.04
N ALA A 232 -10.14 -28.67 -1.88
CA ALA A 232 -10.71 -29.79 -2.64
C ALA A 232 -12.24 -29.94 -2.46
N ALA A 233 -12.75 -29.79 -1.23
CA ALA A 233 -14.19 -29.88 -0.95
C ALA A 233 -14.99 -28.75 -1.63
N SER A 234 -14.44 -27.54 -1.62
CA SER A 234 -15.02 -26.36 -2.25
C SER A 234 -15.11 -26.52 -3.78
N TYR A 235 -14.05 -27.00 -4.42
CA TYR A 235 -14.09 -27.29 -5.85
C TYR A 235 -15.00 -28.47 -6.20
N ALA A 236 -15.07 -29.51 -5.36
CA ALA A 236 -16.03 -30.59 -5.56
C ALA A 236 -17.49 -30.07 -5.56
N ARG A 237 -17.81 -29.15 -4.65
CA ARG A 237 -19.11 -28.47 -4.60
C ARG A 237 -19.38 -27.63 -5.83
N LEU A 238 -18.42 -26.82 -6.26
CA LEU A 238 -18.55 -25.99 -7.48
C LEU A 238 -18.75 -26.85 -8.74
N ARG A 239 -17.95 -27.91 -8.92
CA ARG A 239 -18.09 -28.85 -10.05
C ARG A 239 -19.47 -29.51 -10.07
N LYS A 240 -19.96 -29.93 -8.90
CA LYS A 240 -21.30 -30.52 -8.76
C LYS A 240 -22.38 -29.50 -9.14
N TYR A 241 -22.31 -28.28 -8.60
CA TYR A 241 -23.29 -27.22 -8.88
C TYR A 241 -23.33 -26.86 -10.37
N MET A 242 -22.15 -26.71 -11.01
CA MET A 242 -22.06 -26.45 -12.44
C MET A 242 -22.77 -27.51 -13.27
N LYS A 243 -22.56 -28.79 -12.94
CA LYS A 243 -23.20 -29.91 -13.63
C LYS A 243 -24.73 -29.92 -13.45
N GLU A 244 -25.20 -29.64 -12.24
CA GLU A 244 -26.64 -29.65 -11.89
C GLU A 244 -27.41 -28.48 -12.52
N HIS A 245 -26.76 -27.34 -12.70
CA HIS A 245 -27.38 -26.10 -13.20
C HIS A 245 -26.98 -25.75 -14.64
N ALA A 246 -26.33 -26.67 -15.35
CA ALA A 246 -25.87 -26.49 -16.74
C ALA A 246 -24.99 -25.25 -16.95
N TRP A 247 -24.11 -24.94 -16.00
CA TRP A 247 -23.06 -23.94 -16.15
C TRP A 247 -21.79 -24.55 -16.77
N GLU A 248 -21.13 -23.79 -17.65
CA GLU A 248 -19.77 -24.08 -18.11
C GLU A 248 -18.80 -23.01 -17.57
N HIS A 249 -17.58 -23.40 -17.21
CA HIS A 249 -16.57 -22.44 -16.77
C HIS A 249 -16.13 -21.53 -17.94
N ALA A 250 -15.85 -20.27 -17.64
CA ALA A 250 -15.42 -19.28 -18.64
C ALA A 250 -13.95 -18.85 -18.47
N GLY A 251 -13.19 -19.48 -17.57
CA GLY A 251 -11.79 -19.16 -17.33
C GLY A 251 -11.27 -19.68 -16.00
N PHE A 252 -10.17 -19.09 -15.54
CA PHE A 252 -9.53 -19.41 -14.26
C PHE A 252 -10.49 -19.31 -13.08
N ALA A 253 -10.32 -20.19 -12.10
CA ALA A 253 -10.84 -19.98 -10.76
C ALA A 253 -9.95 -18.95 -10.04
N TYR A 254 -10.57 -18.18 -9.14
CA TYR A 254 -9.92 -17.17 -8.32
C TYR A 254 -10.13 -17.50 -6.86
N GLU A 255 -9.05 -17.69 -6.13
CA GLU A 255 -9.07 -17.92 -4.69
C GLU A 255 -8.54 -16.68 -3.98
N GLU A 256 -9.25 -16.19 -2.98
CA GLU A 256 -8.86 -15.03 -2.16
C GLU A 256 -9.19 -15.32 -0.70
N SER A 257 -8.21 -15.27 0.19
CA SER A 257 -8.43 -15.37 1.64
C SER A 257 -8.98 -14.03 2.15
N LEU A 258 -10.14 -14.03 2.79
CA LEU A 258 -10.77 -12.86 3.42
C LEU A 258 -10.33 -12.72 4.89
N ILE A 259 -10.14 -13.84 5.58
CA ILE A 259 -9.49 -13.93 6.89
C ILE A 259 -8.25 -14.79 6.68
N GLU A 260 -7.08 -14.28 7.09
CA GLU A 260 -5.77 -14.90 6.87
C GLU A 260 -4.80 -14.57 8.03
N ASP A 261 -3.51 -14.83 7.84
CA ASP A 261 -2.45 -14.74 8.85
C ASP A 261 -2.34 -13.38 9.57
N MET A 262 -2.64 -12.27 8.90
CA MET A 262 -2.68 -10.94 9.54
C MET A 262 -3.92 -10.75 10.42
N SER A 263 -4.98 -11.51 10.17
CA SER A 263 -6.26 -11.42 10.87
C SER A 263 -6.33 -12.35 12.08
N THR A 264 -5.73 -13.53 12.01
CA THR A 264 -5.67 -14.53 13.09
C THR A 264 -4.46 -15.45 12.91
N ALA A 265 -3.89 -15.95 14.01
CA ALA A 265 -2.81 -16.94 13.97
C ALA A 265 -3.34 -18.38 13.83
N ASN A 266 -4.66 -18.58 13.92
CA ASN A 266 -5.28 -19.89 13.84
C ASN A 266 -5.77 -20.16 12.41
N ALA A 267 -5.07 -21.02 11.66
CA ALA A 267 -5.45 -21.37 10.29
C ALA A 267 -6.87 -21.95 10.17
N GLN A 268 -7.46 -22.49 11.24
CA GLN A 268 -8.84 -22.98 11.23
C GLN A 268 -9.89 -21.86 11.19
N GLU A 269 -9.51 -20.63 11.51
CA GLU A 269 -10.36 -19.44 11.47
C GLU A 269 -10.26 -18.68 10.14
N PHE A 270 -9.37 -19.11 9.24
CA PHE A 270 -9.27 -18.51 7.91
C PHE A 270 -10.57 -18.70 7.15
N ILE A 271 -10.88 -17.76 6.27
CA ILE A 271 -12.05 -17.81 5.40
C ILE A 271 -11.57 -17.51 4.00
N THR A 272 -11.72 -18.49 3.10
CA THR A 272 -11.28 -18.37 1.71
C THR A 272 -12.48 -18.37 0.78
N ARG A 273 -12.50 -17.40 -0.13
CA ARG A 273 -13.44 -17.35 -1.26
C ARG A 273 -12.83 -18.08 -2.44
N ILE A 274 -13.60 -18.94 -3.09
CA ILE A 274 -13.32 -19.44 -4.44
C ILE A 274 -14.42 -18.92 -5.37
N ALA A 275 -14.02 -18.24 -6.45
CA ALA A 275 -14.93 -17.71 -7.45
C ALA A 275 -14.55 -18.26 -8.85
N VAL A 276 -15.49 -18.87 -9.54
CA VAL A 276 -15.30 -19.40 -10.91
C VAL A 276 -16.23 -18.66 -11.87
N PRO A 277 -15.70 -17.99 -12.92
CA PRO A 277 -16.53 -17.36 -13.92
C PRO A 277 -17.27 -18.43 -14.72
N VAL A 278 -18.54 -18.19 -15.04
CA VAL A 278 -19.39 -19.16 -15.76
C VAL A 278 -20.17 -18.53 -16.90
N ILE A 279 -20.56 -19.37 -17.85
CA ILE A 279 -21.51 -19.08 -18.94
C ILE A 279 -22.55 -20.19 -19.00
N GLU A 280 -23.79 -19.84 -19.39
CA GLU A 280 -24.84 -20.84 -19.56
C GLU A 280 -24.49 -21.77 -20.71
N ARG A 281 -24.65 -23.09 -20.49
CA ARG A 281 -24.42 -24.09 -21.53
C ARG A 281 -25.45 -23.94 -22.65
N GLY A 282 -25.00 -23.53 -23.85
CA GLY A 282 -25.83 -23.51 -25.06
C GLY A 282 -26.35 -22.15 -25.52
N ARG A 283 -25.70 -21.05 -25.13
CA ARG A 283 -25.88 -19.72 -25.76
C ARG A 283 -24.65 -19.31 -26.55
#